data_AF-A0A3B1BA14-F1
#
_entry.id   AF-A0A3B1BA14-F1
#
_cell.length_a   1.000
_cell.length_b   1.000
_cell.length_c   1.000
_cell.angle_alpha   90.00
_cell.angle_beta   90.00
_cell.angle_gamma   90.00
#
_symmetry.space_group_name_H-M   'P 1'
#
loop_
_entity.id
_entity.type
_entity.pdbx_description
1 polymer ?
#
loop_
_entity_poly.entity_id
_entity_poly.type
_entity_poly.pdbx_seq_one_letter_code
_entity_poly.pdbx_strand_id
1 'polypeptide(L)'
;MRMVSSRIIVVFLCSLVFVGCKQIGTRGLTVDYKPVSVELKFADLTGLSESAIPGSKAWFDVVVKGDNGKNYSLNDGNLKREQLIFKTKGMALMEGDNAVLFDASIADGSEYSISVEYIGYENKISIKKVFLPDFSALRGPDPENVEGLFFSIDYADAGGKPVPGRSYPFEISVTDHFRKYKTGETYPKLPLDRLIVVASGMEFDKEQMMLTGTTDEGILENGKYRVKVSYIGRPDVTMEEIITPDFASIRGPSPISIKEVMVVGDLKKLDAAIPGSEIRLDLQVKDKSGRIYRTDQEFLTIPRDRIGVRARGVDYDASTGLLKFSGDLHKMQGKQYEIVVWYRGRKSKKAKIKIAPDFVSGLPLMSQEEFIFRGANGQNGRPGKSTKEIYAIAKKSSVAKGGKIFNVDVGKDGSDGADGLHGPSITIRAQEVRSLDGKKRLIVMEVAAHKKPAKYYLRSWDQPALRIASYGGNGGIGGRGGDGSRGDENVYDDEDAMEPETPIYHGGNGGHGGKGGNGGGITLLVSNEALVKAFILESRGGKTGDKGAGGLGVDVSGKSEGAGQLPTGKPGAGRTDVGGDRGDVGKISVSVDESANEVIHQAPKEISGWIL
;
A
#
# COMPACT_ATOMS: atom_id res chain seq x y z
N MET A 1 -5.85 28.29 14.96
CA MET A 1 -4.84 28.91 14.07
C MET A 1 -4.17 27.81 13.26
N ARG A 2 -4.61 27.61 12.03
CA ARG A 2 -4.04 26.66 11.06
C ARG A 2 -3.30 27.49 10.01
N MET A 3 -1.98 27.33 9.91
CA MET A 3 -1.19 27.84 8.78
C MET A 3 -1.28 26.82 7.65
N VAL A 4 -1.89 27.22 6.54
CA VAL A 4 -1.93 26.45 5.30
C VAL A 4 -0.94 27.10 4.33
N SER A 5 -0.08 26.24 3.79
CA SER A 5 0.97 26.48 2.80
C SER A 5 0.42 27.04 1.49
N SER A 6 0.97 28.18 1.05
CA SER A 6 0.75 28.76 -0.28
C SER A 6 1.51 27.97 -1.35
N ARG A 7 0.79 27.35 -2.28
CA ARG A 7 1.32 26.89 -3.58
C ARG A 7 0.86 27.88 -4.65
N ILE A 8 1.80 28.50 -5.33
CA ILE A 8 1.55 29.31 -6.52
C ILE A 8 1.56 28.35 -7.71
N ILE A 9 0.39 28.21 -8.36
CA ILE A 9 0.24 27.60 -9.68
C ILE A 9 -0.11 28.75 -10.62
N VAL A 10 0.77 29.06 -11.55
CA VAL A 10 0.48 29.99 -12.66
C VAL A 10 -0.05 29.15 -13.82
N VAL A 11 -1.36 29.21 -14.04
CA VAL A 11 -2.03 28.73 -15.25
C VAL A 11 -2.13 29.91 -16.20
N PHE A 12 -1.45 29.85 -17.34
CA PHE A 12 -1.73 30.78 -18.44
C PHE A 12 -2.83 30.20 -19.32
N LEU A 13 -3.98 30.86 -19.23
CA LEU A 13 -5.16 30.72 -20.06
C LEU A 13 -4.97 31.63 -21.29
N CYS A 14 -5.09 31.12 -22.51
CA CYS A 14 -5.41 31.95 -23.67
C CYS A 14 -6.25 31.16 -24.70
N SER A 15 -7.55 31.28 -24.51
CA SER A 15 -8.59 31.61 -25.50
C SER A 15 -8.41 31.13 -26.95
N LEU A 16 -9.11 30.04 -27.25
CA LEU A 16 -9.60 29.69 -28.59
C LEU A 16 -10.78 30.62 -28.94
N VAL A 17 -10.65 31.42 -30.01
CA VAL A 17 -11.80 32.03 -30.70
C VAL A 17 -11.71 31.61 -32.16
N PHE A 18 -12.52 30.61 -32.52
CA PHE A 18 -12.81 30.25 -33.89
C PHE A 18 -13.91 31.18 -34.42
N VAL A 19 -13.56 32.10 -35.32
CA VAL A 19 -14.54 32.71 -36.22
C VAL A 19 -14.15 32.29 -37.63
N GLY A 20 -14.99 31.45 -38.22
CA GLY A 20 -14.84 30.95 -39.57
C GLY A 20 -14.95 32.08 -40.59
N CYS A 21 -13.86 32.31 -41.32
CA CYS A 21 -13.89 33.00 -42.60
C CYS A 21 -13.61 32.00 -43.72
N LYS A 22 -14.58 31.94 -44.62
CA LYS A 22 -14.67 31.13 -45.83
C LYS A 22 -13.42 31.34 -46.68
N GLN A 23 -12.64 30.26 -46.90
CA GLN A 23 -11.45 30.29 -47.75
C GLN A 23 -11.88 30.44 -49.21
N ILE A 24 -11.78 31.67 -49.72
CA ILE A 24 -11.75 31.96 -51.15
C ILE A 24 -10.40 31.44 -51.65
N GLY A 25 -10.43 30.56 -52.66
CA GLY A 25 -9.22 30.00 -53.25
C GLY A 25 -8.31 31.09 -53.82
N THR A 26 -7.19 31.36 -53.15
CA THR A 26 -6.08 32.12 -53.71
C THR A 26 -5.21 31.17 -54.51
N ARG A 27 -5.41 31.20 -55.83
CA ARG A 27 -4.39 30.84 -56.82
C ARG A 27 -3.07 31.50 -56.43
N GLY A 28 -1.97 30.77 -56.58
CA GLY A 28 -0.62 31.16 -56.17
C GLY A 28 -0.32 32.63 -56.42
N LEU A 29 -0.16 33.38 -55.33
CA LEU A 29 0.56 34.65 -55.34
C LEU A 29 2.03 34.30 -55.56
N THR A 30 2.43 34.23 -56.83
CA THR A 30 3.82 34.39 -57.22
C THR A 30 4.23 35.76 -56.72
N VAL A 31 5.06 35.82 -55.69
CA VAL A 31 5.50 37.09 -55.13
C VAL A 31 6.54 37.66 -56.10
N ASP A 32 6.16 38.66 -56.89
CA ASP A 32 7.05 39.37 -57.80
C ASP A 32 7.86 40.40 -57.04
N TYR A 33 8.95 39.97 -56.41
CA TYR A 33 10.00 40.87 -55.93
C TYR A 33 11.35 40.39 -56.45
N LYS A 34 12.24 41.33 -56.78
CA LYS A 34 13.63 40.98 -57.06
C LYS A 34 14.36 40.88 -55.73
N PRO A 35 14.98 39.73 -55.40
CA PRO A 35 15.77 39.63 -54.18
C PRO A 35 16.95 40.62 -54.28
N VAL A 36 17.31 41.27 -53.17
CA VAL A 36 18.44 42.21 -53.07
C VAL A 36 19.55 41.66 -52.20
N SER A 37 19.22 40.90 -51.16
CA SER A 37 20.22 40.22 -50.31
C SER A 37 19.65 38.97 -49.66
N VAL A 38 20.53 38.05 -49.28
CA VAL A 38 20.22 36.88 -48.45
C VAL A 38 21.07 36.95 -47.19
N GLU A 39 20.46 36.76 -46.03
CA GLU A 39 21.09 36.79 -44.71
C GLU A 39 20.79 35.47 -43.98
N LEU A 40 21.75 35.00 -43.17
CA LEU A 40 21.56 33.86 -42.26
C LEU A 40 21.50 34.39 -40.83
N LYS A 41 20.40 34.15 -40.12
CA LYS A 41 20.19 34.57 -38.74
C LYS A 41 20.14 33.36 -37.82
N PHE A 42 20.94 33.36 -36.76
CA PHE A 42 20.93 32.26 -35.78
C PHE A 42 19.76 32.44 -34.82
N ALA A 43 18.94 31.40 -34.67
CA ALA A 43 17.67 31.51 -33.97
C ALA A 43 17.82 31.54 -32.44
N ASP A 44 18.87 30.92 -31.89
CA ASP A 44 19.07 30.89 -30.44
C ASP A 44 20.50 30.43 -30.04
N LEU A 45 21.49 31.34 -30.05
CA LEU A 45 22.87 31.01 -29.69
C LEU A 45 23.54 32.12 -28.87
N THR A 46 23.45 32.03 -27.55
CA THR A 46 24.48 32.55 -26.65
C THR A 46 25.75 31.71 -26.81
N GLY A 47 26.56 31.94 -27.86
CA GLY A 47 27.95 31.43 -27.88
C GLY A 47 28.58 30.99 -29.21
N LEU A 48 27.85 30.93 -30.33
CA LEU A 48 28.46 30.66 -31.65
C LEU A 48 28.50 31.96 -32.47
N SER A 49 29.25 32.98 -32.02
CA SER A 49 29.31 34.22 -32.80
C SER A 49 30.15 34.08 -34.07
N GLU A 50 31.18 33.21 -34.14
CA GLU A 50 32.01 33.05 -35.36
C GLU A 50 32.68 31.66 -35.55
N SER A 51 32.51 30.72 -34.62
CA SER A 51 33.16 29.39 -34.66
C SER A 51 32.13 28.28 -34.46
N ALA A 52 32.37 27.09 -35.03
CA ALA A 52 31.47 25.93 -34.92
C ALA A 52 32.10 24.84 -34.05
N ILE A 53 31.41 24.42 -33.00
CA ILE A 53 31.87 23.32 -32.12
C ILE A 53 31.57 22.00 -32.86
N PRO A 54 32.57 21.15 -33.17
CA PRO A 54 32.30 19.88 -33.84
C PRO A 54 31.38 18.98 -32.98
N GLY A 55 30.43 18.30 -33.61
CA GLY A 55 29.38 17.52 -32.93
C GLY A 55 28.23 18.33 -32.31
N SER A 56 28.27 19.67 -32.38
CA SER A 56 27.14 20.50 -31.96
C SER A 56 26.06 20.62 -33.04
N LYS A 57 24.85 20.95 -32.60
CA LYS A 57 23.70 21.20 -33.46
C LYS A 57 23.25 22.66 -33.35
N ALA A 58 23.03 23.31 -34.49
CA ALA A 58 22.62 24.71 -34.56
C ALA A 58 21.44 24.91 -35.50
N TRP A 59 20.50 25.77 -35.09
CA TRP A 59 19.37 26.22 -35.89
C TRP A 59 19.61 27.63 -36.41
N PHE A 60 19.22 27.86 -37.66
CA PHE A 60 19.32 29.17 -38.30
C PHE A 60 18.12 29.39 -39.22
N ASP A 61 17.81 30.66 -39.40
CA ASP A 61 16.80 31.18 -40.29
C ASP A 61 17.47 31.78 -41.52
N VAL A 62 16.84 31.62 -42.69
CA VAL A 62 17.27 32.26 -43.93
C VAL A 62 16.33 33.42 -44.21
N VAL A 63 16.88 34.62 -44.24
CA VAL A 63 16.12 35.85 -44.51
C VAL A 63 16.54 36.42 -45.86
N VAL A 64 15.61 36.44 -46.81
CA VAL A 64 15.79 37.10 -48.11
C VAL A 64 15.15 38.47 -48.05
N LYS A 65 15.91 39.52 -48.37
CA LYS A 65 15.38 40.89 -48.47
C LYS A 65 15.01 41.20 -49.90
N GLY A 66 13.75 41.58 -50.15
CA GLY A 66 13.29 42.03 -51.46
C GLY A 66 13.66 43.48 -51.77
N ASP A 67 13.60 43.84 -53.05
CA ASP A 67 13.76 45.22 -53.57
C ASP A 67 12.70 46.19 -53.04
N ASN A 68 11.53 45.66 -52.66
CA ASN A 68 10.50 46.37 -51.92
C ASN A 68 10.85 46.64 -50.44
N GLY A 69 12.04 46.23 -49.97
CA GLY A 69 12.52 46.43 -48.60
C GLY A 69 11.97 45.45 -47.55
N LYS A 70 11.09 44.51 -47.92
CA LYS A 70 10.53 43.50 -47.01
C LYS A 70 11.49 42.31 -46.82
N ASN A 71 11.43 41.71 -45.64
CA ASN A 71 12.15 40.48 -45.30
C ASN A 71 11.23 39.28 -45.47
N TYR A 72 11.74 38.24 -46.11
CA TYR A 72 11.06 36.97 -46.32
C TYR A 72 11.89 35.90 -45.61
N SER A 73 11.33 35.29 -44.58
CA SER A 73 12.00 34.30 -43.73
C SER A 73 11.42 32.90 -43.99
N LEU A 74 12.27 31.88 -43.87
CA LEU A 74 11.85 30.48 -43.93
C LEU A 74 10.99 30.14 -42.71
N ASN A 75 11.37 30.61 -41.52
CA ASN A 75 10.60 30.43 -40.29
C ASN A 75 9.21 31.09 -40.34
N ASP A 76 9.08 32.25 -41.00
CA ASP A 76 7.82 32.98 -41.11
C ASP A 76 6.89 32.42 -42.22
N GLY A 77 7.29 31.36 -42.92
CA GLY A 77 6.53 30.70 -44.00
C GLY A 77 6.38 31.52 -45.30
N ASN A 78 6.96 32.73 -45.33
CA ASN A 78 6.87 33.66 -46.46
C ASN A 78 7.98 33.44 -47.51
N LEU A 79 8.94 32.57 -47.21
CA LEU A 79 9.97 32.07 -48.12
C LEU A 79 9.81 30.56 -48.22
N LYS A 80 9.63 30.03 -49.43
CA LYS A 80 9.49 28.58 -49.60
C LYS A 80 10.86 27.90 -49.68
N ARG A 81 10.99 26.75 -49.04
CA ARG A 81 12.22 25.92 -49.06
C ARG A 81 12.71 25.58 -50.47
N GLU A 82 11.80 25.34 -51.40
CA GLU A 82 12.08 25.04 -52.82
C GLU A 82 12.79 26.19 -53.56
N GLN A 83 12.76 27.40 -53.01
CA GLN A 83 13.46 28.57 -53.55
C GLN A 83 14.90 28.68 -53.04
N LEU A 84 15.39 27.72 -52.24
CA LEU A 84 16.72 27.75 -51.63
C LEU A 84 17.52 26.49 -51.98
N ILE A 85 18.77 26.66 -52.42
CA ILE A 85 19.76 25.58 -52.49
C ILE A 85 20.74 25.78 -51.35
N PHE A 86 20.85 24.77 -50.49
CA PHE A 86 21.87 24.69 -49.46
C PHE A 86 23.03 23.87 -49.98
N LYS A 87 24.24 24.42 -49.88
CA LYS A 87 25.50 23.71 -50.12
C LYS A 87 26.29 23.76 -48.82
N THR A 88 26.53 22.61 -48.21
CA THR A 88 27.36 22.50 -47.01
C THR A 88 28.72 21.90 -47.35
N LYS A 89 29.75 22.31 -46.62
CA LYS A 89 31.08 21.70 -46.63
C LYS A 89 31.43 21.33 -45.18
N GLY A 90 31.76 20.06 -44.95
CA GLY A 90 32.12 19.52 -43.63
C GLY A 90 30.96 19.40 -42.62
N MET A 91 29.69 19.60 -43.04
CA MET A 91 28.53 19.55 -42.14
C MET A 91 27.39 18.76 -42.80
N ALA A 92 26.64 18.01 -42.00
CA ALA A 92 25.39 17.40 -42.45
C ALA A 92 24.24 18.39 -42.32
N LEU A 93 23.40 18.43 -43.37
CA LEU A 93 22.13 19.15 -43.38
C LEU A 93 21.05 18.18 -42.89
N MET A 94 20.41 18.48 -41.76
CA MET A 94 19.19 17.79 -41.34
C MET A 94 18.00 18.72 -41.63
N GLU A 95 17.10 18.26 -42.49
CA GLU A 95 15.97 19.06 -42.97
C GLU A 95 14.81 19.01 -41.97
N GLY A 96 14.35 20.18 -41.52
CA GLY A 96 13.07 20.37 -40.84
C GLY A 96 12.14 21.26 -41.68
N ASP A 97 10.84 21.19 -41.43
CA ASP A 97 9.82 21.86 -42.27
C ASP A 97 10.00 23.38 -42.36
N ASN A 98 10.48 24.03 -41.30
CA ASN A 98 10.59 25.50 -41.21
C ASN A 98 11.98 26.01 -40.83
N ALA A 99 12.90 25.13 -40.43
CA ALA A 99 14.25 25.51 -40.02
C ALA A 99 15.23 24.41 -40.43
N VAL A 100 16.49 24.77 -40.58
CA VAL A 100 17.53 23.84 -40.98
C VAL A 100 18.44 23.57 -39.78
N LEU A 101 18.60 22.29 -39.45
CA LEU A 101 19.46 21.83 -38.36
C LEU A 101 20.79 21.41 -38.95
N PHE A 102 21.88 22.03 -38.50
CA PHE A 102 23.21 21.57 -38.85
C PHE A 102 23.73 20.58 -37.82
N ASP A 103 24.38 19.52 -38.31
CA ASP A 103 25.15 18.62 -37.47
C ASP A 103 26.63 18.70 -37.90
N ALA A 104 27.45 19.28 -37.02
CA ALA A 104 28.89 19.42 -37.21
C ALA A 104 29.67 18.15 -36.78
N SER A 105 29.02 16.98 -36.67
CA SER A 105 29.66 15.72 -36.27
C SER A 105 30.63 15.12 -37.30
N ILE A 106 30.68 15.65 -38.53
CA ILE A 106 31.54 15.14 -39.61
C ILE A 106 32.87 15.93 -39.63
N ALA A 107 33.76 15.60 -38.70
CA ALA A 107 35.04 16.28 -38.53
C ALA A 107 36.16 15.69 -39.42
N ASP A 108 36.34 16.20 -40.63
CA ASP A 108 37.59 16.03 -41.42
C ASP A 108 37.99 17.31 -42.19
N GLY A 109 37.34 18.45 -41.90
CA GLY A 109 37.58 19.71 -42.59
C GLY A 109 38.24 20.77 -41.70
N SER A 110 39.24 21.49 -42.23
CA SER A 110 39.76 22.72 -41.64
C SER A 110 38.79 23.91 -41.73
N GLU A 111 37.65 23.73 -42.40
CA GLU A 111 36.68 24.78 -42.72
C GLU A 111 35.28 24.16 -42.80
N TYR A 112 34.35 24.65 -41.99
CA TYR A 112 32.93 24.40 -42.19
C TYR A 112 32.33 25.57 -42.96
N SER A 113 31.53 25.31 -43.99
CA SER A 113 30.83 26.41 -44.66
C SER A 113 29.44 26.04 -45.09
N ILE A 114 28.53 26.98 -44.92
CA ILE A 114 27.21 26.96 -45.52
C ILE A 114 27.17 28.00 -46.62
N SER A 115 26.77 27.57 -47.81
CA SER A 115 26.30 28.49 -48.85
C SER A 115 24.81 28.30 -49.07
N VAL A 116 24.06 29.40 -49.05
CA VAL A 116 22.64 29.40 -49.41
C VAL A 116 22.49 30.22 -50.68
N GLU A 117 21.92 29.60 -51.70
CA GLU A 117 21.63 30.21 -53.00
C GLU A 117 20.12 30.30 -53.16
N TYR A 118 19.59 31.51 -53.32
CA TYR A 118 18.17 31.71 -53.62
C TYR A 118 17.94 31.59 -55.13
N ILE A 119 17.00 30.71 -55.53
CA ILE A 119 16.56 30.53 -56.91
C ILE A 119 15.20 31.21 -57.07
N GLY A 120 15.21 32.49 -57.43
CA GLY A 120 13.98 33.20 -57.80
C GLY A 120 14.32 34.33 -58.75
N TYR A 121 13.68 34.32 -59.93
CA TYR A 121 13.94 35.21 -61.07
C TYR A 121 15.37 35.09 -61.65
N GLU A 122 15.62 35.77 -62.78
CA GLU A 122 16.84 35.69 -63.60
C GLU A 122 18.16 36.00 -62.86
N ASN A 123 18.11 36.34 -61.57
CA ASN A 123 19.26 36.67 -60.73
C ASN A 123 19.44 35.65 -59.61
N LYS A 124 20.65 35.06 -59.55
CA LYS A 124 21.07 34.20 -58.44
C LYS A 124 21.76 35.05 -57.37
N ILE A 125 21.27 35.00 -56.13
CA ILE A 125 21.95 35.58 -54.98
C ILE A 125 22.41 34.46 -54.06
N SER A 126 23.69 34.49 -53.70
CA SER A 126 24.28 33.51 -52.79
C SER A 126 24.97 34.20 -51.62
N ILE A 127 24.80 33.63 -50.43
CA ILE A 127 25.61 33.96 -49.25
C ILE A 127 26.42 32.72 -48.88
N LYS A 128 27.71 32.89 -48.64
CA LYS A 128 28.57 31.86 -48.03
C LYS A 128 29.00 32.35 -46.65
N LYS A 129 28.66 31.59 -45.61
CA LYS A 129 29.21 31.79 -44.26
C LYS A 129 30.18 30.65 -43.96
N VAL A 130 31.38 31.03 -43.54
CA VAL A 130 32.45 30.11 -43.15
C VAL A 130 32.56 30.13 -41.63
N PHE A 131 32.63 28.95 -41.02
CA PHE A 131 32.91 28.75 -39.61
C PHE A 131 34.22 27.99 -39.47
N LEU A 132 35.09 28.49 -38.61
CA LEU A 132 36.27 27.73 -38.22
C LEU A 132 35.87 26.71 -37.13
N PRO A 133 36.27 25.43 -37.26
CA PRO A 133 36.07 24.44 -36.22
C PRO A 133 36.76 24.89 -34.94
N ASP A 134 35.99 25.01 -33.85
CA ASP A 134 36.57 25.23 -32.54
C ASP A 134 36.90 23.89 -31.89
N PHE A 135 38.05 23.34 -32.25
CA PHE A 135 38.54 22.11 -31.64
C PHE A 135 38.93 22.30 -30.18
N SER A 136 39.18 23.53 -29.71
CA SER A 136 39.48 23.80 -28.30
C SER A 136 38.27 23.48 -27.42
N ALA A 137 37.05 23.69 -27.91
CA ALA A 137 35.82 23.35 -27.21
C ALA A 137 35.64 21.83 -26.98
N LEU A 138 36.34 20.99 -27.73
CA LEU A 138 36.35 19.53 -27.58
C LEU A 138 37.59 18.98 -26.90
N ARG A 139 38.76 19.58 -27.18
CA ARG A 139 40.08 19.10 -26.73
C ARG A 139 40.55 19.78 -25.43
N GLY A 140 39.76 20.70 -24.91
CA GLY A 140 40.17 21.64 -23.87
C GLY A 140 41.06 22.75 -24.41
N PRO A 141 41.42 23.74 -23.57
CA PRO A 141 42.33 24.81 -23.95
C PRO A 141 43.71 24.24 -24.25
N ASP A 142 44.45 24.86 -25.18
CA ASP A 142 45.84 24.47 -25.39
C ASP A 142 46.68 24.79 -24.15
N PRO A 143 47.67 23.95 -23.77
CA PRO A 143 48.46 24.15 -22.56
C PRO A 143 49.06 25.56 -22.47
N GLU A 144 49.55 26.12 -23.58
CA GLU A 144 50.15 27.47 -23.61
C GLU A 144 49.15 28.58 -23.24
N ASN A 145 47.84 28.35 -23.43
CA ASN A 145 46.78 29.33 -23.17
C ASN A 145 46.14 29.21 -21.79
N VAL A 146 46.46 28.15 -21.03
CA VAL A 146 45.91 27.96 -19.68
C VAL A 146 46.41 29.05 -18.74
N GLU A 147 45.47 29.83 -18.19
CA GLU A 147 45.75 30.88 -17.20
C GLU A 147 45.47 30.42 -15.77
N GLY A 148 44.44 29.62 -15.58
CA GLY A 148 43.94 29.29 -14.25
C GLY A 148 43.30 27.91 -14.18
N LEU A 149 43.40 27.30 -13.00
CA LEU A 149 42.80 26.02 -12.67
C LEU A 149 42.11 26.16 -11.31
N PHE A 150 40.85 25.73 -11.25
CA PHE A 150 40.02 25.75 -10.06
C PHE A 150 39.28 24.44 -9.94
N PHE A 151 39.19 23.87 -8.75
CA PHE A 151 38.25 22.78 -8.48
C PHE A 151 37.37 23.08 -7.29
N SER A 152 36.24 22.39 -7.21
CA SER A 152 35.31 22.44 -6.10
C SER A 152 34.82 21.03 -5.77
N ILE A 153 34.69 20.76 -4.48
CA ILE A 153 34.13 19.51 -3.96
C ILE A 153 32.88 19.88 -3.17
N ASP A 154 31.73 19.28 -3.51
CA ASP A 154 30.46 19.63 -2.89
C ASP A 154 30.23 18.85 -1.58
N TYR A 155 30.32 19.54 -0.45
CA TYR A 155 30.05 19.00 0.88
C TYR A 155 28.78 19.59 1.53
N ALA A 156 27.87 20.20 0.75
CA ALA A 156 26.71 20.91 1.29
C ALA A 156 25.87 20.04 2.23
N ASP A 157 25.64 18.78 1.84
CA ASP A 157 24.87 17.79 2.62
C ASP A 157 25.59 17.30 3.90
N ALA A 158 26.86 17.65 4.08
CA ALA A 158 27.70 17.24 5.20
C ALA A 158 28.02 18.39 6.17
N GLY A 159 27.36 19.55 6.03
CA GLY A 159 27.58 20.68 6.93
C GLY A 159 28.95 21.34 6.76
N GLY A 160 29.50 21.29 5.54
CA GLY A 160 30.72 21.99 5.14
C GLY A 160 32.04 21.26 5.45
N LYS A 161 32.01 19.98 5.84
CA LYS A 161 33.20 19.14 5.98
C LYS A 161 32.92 17.74 5.42
N PRO A 162 33.88 17.10 4.73
CA PRO A 162 33.67 15.73 4.30
C PRO A 162 33.61 14.78 5.50
N VAL A 163 32.63 13.90 5.44
CA VAL A 163 32.44 12.74 6.28
C VAL A 163 33.20 11.57 5.65
N PRO A 164 34.13 10.92 6.38
CA PRO A 164 34.81 9.73 5.91
C PRO A 164 33.86 8.64 5.40
N GLY A 165 34.24 7.94 4.33
CA GLY A 165 33.45 6.88 3.69
C GLY A 165 32.39 7.36 2.69
N ARG A 166 32.12 8.68 2.61
CA ARG A 166 31.17 9.24 1.63
C ARG A 166 31.86 9.67 0.35
N SER A 167 31.11 9.57 -0.75
CA SER A 167 31.46 10.09 -2.06
C SER A 167 30.91 11.50 -2.25
N TYR A 168 31.73 12.38 -2.83
CA TYR A 168 31.40 13.79 -3.04
C TYR A 168 31.53 14.18 -4.51
N PRO A 169 30.57 14.91 -5.08
CA PRO A 169 30.71 15.48 -6.41
C PRO A 169 31.95 16.35 -6.51
N PHE A 170 32.71 16.14 -7.58
CA PHE A 170 33.96 16.83 -7.84
C PHE A 170 33.92 17.51 -9.21
N GLU A 171 34.03 18.84 -9.21
CA GLU A 171 34.07 19.64 -10.44
C GLU A 171 35.44 20.32 -10.56
N ILE A 172 36.05 20.21 -11.74
CA ILE A 172 37.26 20.94 -12.11
C ILE A 172 36.90 21.91 -13.23
N SER A 173 37.45 23.12 -13.14
CA SER A 173 37.35 24.14 -14.17
C SER A 173 38.71 24.72 -14.51
N VAL A 174 38.92 24.98 -15.80
CA VAL A 174 40.15 25.55 -16.33
C VAL A 174 39.76 26.79 -17.11
N THR A 175 40.49 27.89 -16.91
CA THR A 175 40.24 29.16 -17.61
C THR A 175 41.43 29.46 -18.50
N ASP A 176 41.15 29.82 -19.75
CA ASP A 176 42.10 30.47 -20.65
C ASP A 176 41.72 31.95 -20.86
N HIS A 177 42.43 32.65 -21.74
CA HIS A 177 42.20 34.08 -22.01
C HIS A 177 40.77 34.40 -22.52
N PHE A 178 40.04 33.40 -23.02
CA PHE A 178 38.77 33.59 -23.72
C PHE A 178 37.59 32.94 -23.00
N ARG A 179 37.80 31.82 -22.30
CA ARG A 179 36.73 30.90 -21.87
C ARG A 179 37.07 30.13 -20.61
N LYS A 180 36.01 29.65 -19.96
CA LYS A 180 36.07 28.72 -18.83
C LYS A 180 35.54 27.36 -19.26
N TYR A 181 36.37 26.33 -19.12
CA TYR A 181 36.07 24.93 -19.39
C TYR A 181 35.72 24.23 -18.07
N LYS A 182 34.77 23.29 -18.10
CA LYS A 182 34.35 22.54 -16.89
C LYS A 182 34.27 21.04 -17.16
N THR A 183 34.55 20.24 -16.14
CA THR A 183 34.26 18.79 -16.16
C THR A 183 32.76 18.57 -15.99
N GLY A 184 32.17 17.70 -16.81
CA GLY A 184 30.72 17.39 -16.78
C GLY A 184 30.05 17.51 -18.14
N GLU A 185 28.75 17.81 -18.14
CA GLU A 185 27.91 17.90 -19.35
C GLU A 185 27.83 19.31 -19.96
N THR A 186 28.42 20.32 -19.30
CA THR A 186 28.34 21.71 -19.76
C THR A 186 29.44 22.04 -20.76
N TYR A 187 29.07 22.65 -21.90
CA TYR A 187 30.02 23.17 -22.88
C TYR A 187 30.52 24.58 -22.49
N PRO A 188 31.81 24.89 -22.71
CA PRO A 188 32.85 24.02 -23.30
C PRO A 188 33.36 22.95 -22.31
N LYS A 189 33.45 21.70 -22.79
CA LYS A 189 33.78 20.53 -21.96
C LYS A 189 35.30 20.46 -21.73
N LEU A 190 35.71 20.20 -20.50
CA LEU A 190 37.09 19.93 -20.13
C LEU A 190 37.37 18.42 -20.20
N PRO A 191 38.24 17.95 -21.11
CA PRO A 191 38.59 16.54 -21.19
C PRO A 191 39.43 16.09 -19.99
N LEU A 192 39.05 14.98 -19.37
CA LEU A 192 39.71 14.48 -18.16
C LEU A 192 41.11 13.89 -18.43
N ASP A 193 41.43 13.58 -19.67
CA ASP A 193 42.77 13.19 -20.12
C ASP A 193 43.74 14.37 -20.19
N ARG A 194 43.28 15.61 -20.01
CA ARG A 194 44.12 16.80 -19.84
C ARG A 194 44.50 17.10 -18.38
N LEU A 195 44.01 16.30 -17.45
CA LEU A 195 44.15 16.55 -16.02
C LEU A 195 44.88 15.40 -15.34
N ILE A 196 45.76 15.75 -14.39
CA ILE A 196 46.32 14.81 -13.43
C ILE A 196 45.68 15.12 -12.09
N VAL A 197 44.85 14.19 -11.60
CA VAL A 197 44.22 14.27 -10.29
C VAL A 197 44.93 13.29 -9.37
N VAL A 198 45.57 13.80 -8.33
CA VAL A 198 46.19 13.00 -7.27
C VAL A 198 45.44 13.28 -5.98
N ALA A 199 44.76 12.26 -5.46
CA ALA A 199 44.07 12.32 -4.19
C ALA A 199 44.79 11.41 -3.17
N SER A 200 45.11 11.97 -2.00
CA SER A 200 45.66 11.22 -0.86
C SER A 200 44.62 11.19 0.25
N GLY A 201 44.30 9.98 0.71
CA GLY A 201 43.22 9.75 1.66
C GLY A 201 41.82 9.77 1.05
N MET A 202 41.71 9.96 -0.27
CA MET A 202 40.46 9.83 -1.01
C MET A 202 40.73 9.04 -2.28
N GLU A 203 39.72 8.33 -2.76
CA GLU A 203 39.69 7.66 -4.05
C GLU A 203 38.94 8.53 -5.06
N PHE A 204 39.53 8.76 -6.23
CA PHE A 204 38.91 9.53 -7.30
C PHE A 204 38.31 8.60 -8.35
N ASP A 205 36.97 8.62 -8.45
CA ASP A 205 36.24 7.99 -9.54
C ASP A 205 36.15 8.98 -10.71
N LYS A 206 36.95 8.69 -11.74
CA LYS A 206 37.04 9.49 -12.97
C LYS A 206 35.77 9.43 -13.81
N GLU A 207 35.03 8.33 -13.78
CA GLU A 207 33.84 8.15 -14.61
C GLU A 207 32.66 8.93 -14.04
N GLN A 208 32.49 8.88 -12.72
CA GLN A 208 31.39 9.56 -12.03
C GLN A 208 31.74 10.98 -11.58
N MET A 209 33.01 11.37 -11.68
CA MET A 209 33.52 12.63 -11.12
C MET A 209 33.22 12.74 -9.62
N MET A 210 33.56 11.69 -8.87
CA MET A 210 33.31 11.59 -7.44
C MET A 210 34.61 11.37 -6.66
N LEU A 211 34.71 11.95 -5.46
CA LEU A 211 35.79 11.71 -4.52
C LEU A 211 35.26 11.00 -3.27
N THR A 212 35.77 9.81 -2.96
CA THR A 212 35.37 9.02 -1.79
C THR A 212 36.45 9.04 -0.73
N GLY A 213 36.17 9.61 0.45
CA GLY A 213 37.16 9.68 1.54
C GLY A 213 37.34 8.34 2.27
N THR A 214 38.57 7.98 2.64
CA THR A 214 38.83 6.78 3.45
C THR A 214 38.31 6.91 4.87
N THR A 215 37.86 5.80 5.47
CA THR A 215 37.47 5.74 6.91
C THR A 215 38.66 5.48 7.84
N ASP A 216 39.81 5.12 7.30
CA ASP A 216 41.02 4.83 8.07
C ASP A 216 41.87 6.10 8.27
N GLU A 217 41.76 6.71 9.45
CA GLU A 217 42.58 7.88 9.83
C GLU A 217 44.09 7.54 9.90
N GLY A 218 44.46 6.27 10.12
CA GLY A 218 45.85 5.85 10.29
C GLY A 218 46.69 5.97 9.03
N ILE A 219 46.04 5.96 7.85
CA ILE A 219 46.71 6.15 6.55
C ILE A 219 46.78 7.62 6.13
N LEU A 220 46.17 8.54 6.90
CA LEU A 220 46.17 9.96 6.58
C LEU A 220 47.35 10.69 7.20
N GLU A 221 48.11 11.39 6.37
CA GLU A 221 49.13 12.32 6.84
C GLU A 221 48.47 13.46 7.65
N ASN A 222 48.74 13.51 8.95
CA ASN A 222 48.15 14.47 9.88
C ASN A 222 46.60 14.45 9.93
N GLY A 223 45.97 13.32 9.58
CA GLY A 223 44.50 13.18 9.62
C GLY A 223 43.75 14.01 8.56
N LYS A 224 44.43 14.42 7.48
CA LYS A 224 43.84 15.27 6.43
C LYS A 224 43.77 14.55 5.08
N TYR A 225 42.79 14.91 4.28
CA TYR A 225 42.77 14.60 2.85
C TYR A 225 43.55 15.65 2.08
N ARG A 226 44.09 15.27 0.92
CA ARG A 226 44.78 16.16 0.02
C ARG A 226 44.36 15.86 -1.41
N VAL A 227 43.86 16.86 -2.11
CA VAL A 227 43.51 16.74 -3.53
C VAL A 227 44.37 17.73 -4.30
N LYS A 228 45.15 17.20 -5.24
CA LYS A 228 46.00 17.99 -6.12
C LYS A 228 45.57 17.77 -7.56
N VAL A 229 45.33 18.86 -8.27
CA VAL A 229 44.96 18.85 -9.68
C VAL A 229 45.99 19.65 -10.45
N SER A 230 46.55 19.06 -11.50
CA SER A 230 47.51 19.70 -12.40
C SER A 230 47.06 19.54 -13.85
N TYR A 231 47.37 20.53 -14.70
CA TYR A 231 47.07 20.49 -16.12
C TYR A 231 48.21 19.85 -16.93
N ILE A 232 47.90 18.90 -17.83
CA ILE A 232 48.91 18.22 -18.64
C ILE A 232 49.49 19.19 -19.68
N GLY A 233 50.82 19.31 -19.72
CA GLY A 233 51.52 20.29 -20.55
C GLY A 233 51.78 21.63 -19.86
N ARG A 234 51.18 21.87 -18.68
CA ARG A 234 51.44 23.01 -17.78
C ARG A 234 51.45 22.56 -16.33
N PRO A 235 52.46 21.77 -15.90
CA PRO A 235 52.53 21.28 -14.52
C PRO A 235 52.70 22.42 -13.50
N ASP A 236 53.16 23.61 -13.94
CA ASP A 236 53.18 24.84 -13.16
C ASP A 236 51.77 25.33 -12.78
N VAL A 237 50.76 25.03 -13.60
CA VAL A 237 49.35 25.30 -13.31
C VAL A 237 48.78 24.14 -12.50
N THR A 238 48.86 24.30 -11.18
CA THR A 238 48.43 23.32 -10.20
C THR A 238 47.59 23.98 -9.13
N MET A 239 46.53 23.30 -8.69
CA MET A 239 45.77 23.63 -7.49
C MET A 239 45.85 22.48 -6.49
N GLU A 240 45.99 22.81 -5.21
CA GLU A 240 45.99 21.83 -4.12
C GLU A 240 45.05 22.32 -3.01
N GLU A 241 44.23 21.41 -2.51
CA GLU A 241 43.37 21.65 -1.35
C GLU A 241 43.66 20.59 -0.29
N ILE A 242 43.88 21.06 0.94
CA ILE A 242 44.06 20.22 2.12
C ILE A 242 42.78 20.28 2.94
N ILE A 243 42.08 19.15 3.05
CA ILE A 243 40.74 19.08 3.62
C ILE A 243 40.79 18.35 4.96
N THR A 244 40.12 18.91 5.97
CA THR A 244 40.02 18.27 7.29
C THR A 244 38.71 17.49 7.39
N PRO A 245 38.74 16.14 7.31
CA PRO A 245 37.55 15.33 7.46
C PRO A 245 36.96 15.39 8.86
N ASP A 246 35.65 15.19 8.93
CA ASP A 246 34.89 15.13 10.16
C ASP A 246 34.79 13.70 10.68
N PHE A 247 35.90 13.14 11.17
CA PHE A 247 35.94 11.81 11.77
C PHE A 247 34.98 11.62 12.95
N ALA A 248 34.59 12.71 13.63
CA ALA A 248 33.61 12.64 14.72
C ALA A 248 32.25 12.12 14.24
N SER A 249 31.89 12.34 12.97
CA SER A 249 30.64 11.85 12.38
C SER A 249 30.54 10.31 12.33
N ILE A 250 31.66 9.60 12.23
CA ILE A 250 31.69 8.13 12.17
C ILE A 250 32.24 7.48 13.46
N ARG A 251 33.12 8.17 14.19
CA ARG A 251 33.73 7.66 15.45
C ARG A 251 32.99 8.14 16.71
N GLY A 252 32.00 9.00 16.53
CA GLY A 252 31.32 9.74 17.59
C GLY A 252 32.15 10.92 18.12
N PRO A 253 31.54 11.77 18.96
CA PRO A 253 32.17 12.97 19.48
C PRO A 253 33.25 12.65 20.53
N SER A 254 34.27 13.50 20.64
CA SER A 254 35.25 13.39 21.73
C SER A 254 34.56 13.41 23.11
N PRO A 255 34.97 12.57 24.09
CA PRO A 255 34.33 12.54 25.41
C PRO A 255 34.26 13.90 26.11
N ILE A 256 35.24 14.78 25.88
CA ILE A 256 35.33 16.12 26.49
C ILE A 256 34.33 17.11 25.85
N SER A 257 33.92 16.87 24.60
CA SER A 257 32.95 17.71 23.90
C SER A 257 31.50 17.35 24.24
N ILE A 258 31.25 16.26 24.96
CA ILE A 258 29.89 15.83 25.29
C ILE A 258 29.23 16.76 26.30
N LYS A 259 28.05 17.26 25.91
CA LYS A 259 27.18 18.07 26.76
C LYS A 259 26.15 17.20 27.47
N GLU A 260 25.52 16.28 26.73
CA GLU A 260 24.36 15.51 27.19
C GLU A 260 24.34 14.10 26.59
N VAL A 261 23.81 13.14 27.36
CA VAL A 261 23.55 11.75 26.95
C VAL A 261 22.10 11.44 27.29
N MET A 262 21.35 10.93 26.32
CA MET A 262 19.95 10.55 26.46
C MET A 262 19.74 9.15 25.91
N VAL A 263 18.77 8.43 26.46
CA VAL A 263 18.21 7.24 25.82
C VAL A 263 17.08 7.69 24.90
N VAL A 264 16.99 7.07 23.73
CA VAL A 264 15.96 7.29 22.71
C VAL A 264 15.41 5.95 22.22
N GLY A 265 14.49 6.00 21.24
CA GLY A 265 13.91 4.78 20.66
C GLY A 265 12.89 4.09 21.56
N ASP A 266 12.74 2.78 21.35
CA ASP A 266 11.68 1.97 21.97
C ASP A 266 11.83 1.88 23.49
N LEU A 267 13.08 1.81 23.98
CA LEU A 267 13.34 1.77 25.42
C LEU A 267 12.85 3.02 26.16
N LYS A 268 12.84 4.19 25.50
CA LYS A 268 12.30 5.42 26.10
C LYS A 268 10.76 5.41 26.16
N LYS A 269 10.11 4.72 25.23
CA LYS A 269 8.65 4.57 25.16
C LYS A 269 8.15 3.41 26.02
N LEU A 270 9.07 2.59 26.53
CA LEU A 270 8.73 1.42 27.31
C LEU A 270 8.31 1.82 28.72
N ASP A 271 7.01 1.80 28.97
CA ASP A 271 6.46 2.05 30.31
C ASP A 271 6.74 0.87 31.26
N ALA A 272 6.85 -0.35 30.72
CA ALA A 272 7.07 -1.56 31.50
C ALA A 272 7.76 -2.69 30.70
N ALA A 273 8.51 -3.54 31.40
CA ALA A 273 9.31 -4.61 30.81
C ALA A 273 8.48 -5.87 30.61
N ILE A 274 8.30 -6.27 29.35
CA ILE A 274 7.54 -7.47 28.98
C ILE A 274 8.44 -8.71 29.21
N PRO A 275 7.96 -9.77 29.87
CA PRO A 275 8.75 -10.98 30.11
C PRO A 275 9.26 -11.62 28.81
N GLY A 276 10.53 -11.99 28.80
CA GLY A 276 11.21 -12.60 27.64
C GLY A 276 11.44 -11.67 26.44
N SER A 277 11.03 -10.40 26.53
CA SER A 277 11.25 -9.43 25.45
C SER A 277 12.71 -9.05 25.28
N GLU A 278 13.06 -8.70 24.03
CA GLU A 278 14.34 -8.11 23.68
C GLU A 278 14.11 -6.70 23.12
N ILE A 279 14.88 -5.73 23.60
CA ILE A 279 14.73 -4.32 23.21
C ILE A 279 16.11 -3.74 22.88
N ARG A 280 16.20 -3.04 21.74
CA ARG A 280 17.42 -2.33 21.37
C ARG A 280 17.61 -1.09 22.24
N LEU A 281 18.79 -0.98 22.84
CA LEU A 281 19.20 0.23 23.54
C LEU A 281 19.72 1.25 22.52
N ASP A 282 18.98 2.32 22.30
CA ASP A 282 19.46 3.42 21.46
C ASP A 282 19.75 4.68 22.26
N LEU A 283 20.87 5.31 21.93
CA LEU A 283 21.36 6.50 22.60
C LEU A 283 21.41 7.68 21.66
N GLN A 284 21.20 8.85 22.24
CA GLN A 284 21.45 10.14 21.62
C GLN A 284 22.46 10.91 22.46
N VAL A 285 23.51 11.41 21.84
CA VAL A 285 24.54 12.23 22.47
C VAL A 285 24.56 13.59 21.82
N LYS A 286 24.47 14.65 22.62
CA LYS A 286 24.61 16.03 22.13
C LYS A 286 25.96 16.57 22.57
N ASP A 287 26.73 17.07 21.62
CA ASP A 287 28.00 17.74 21.93
C ASP A 287 27.80 19.23 22.30
N LYS A 288 28.89 19.89 22.68
CA LYS A 288 28.90 21.31 23.06
C LYS A 288 28.62 22.26 21.89
N SER A 289 28.88 21.84 20.65
CA SER A 289 28.53 22.61 19.44
C SER A 289 27.06 22.45 19.06
N GLY A 290 26.35 21.51 19.70
CA GLY A 290 24.94 21.24 19.48
C GLY A 290 24.65 20.13 18.49
N ARG A 291 25.69 19.49 17.92
CA ARG A 291 25.53 18.33 17.03
C ARG A 291 25.00 17.14 17.81
N ILE A 292 24.11 16.40 17.16
CA ILE A 292 23.42 15.25 17.74
C ILE A 292 23.93 14.01 17.05
N TYR A 293 24.40 13.06 17.86
CA TYR A 293 24.86 11.75 17.42
C TYR A 293 23.92 10.67 17.93
N ARG A 294 23.71 9.60 17.17
CA ARG A 294 22.85 8.48 17.57
C ARG A 294 23.41 7.12 17.20
N THR A 295 23.00 6.08 17.93
CA THR A 295 23.44 4.69 17.70
C THR A 295 22.73 3.97 16.55
N ASP A 296 21.66 4.55 16.03
CA ASP A 296 20.82 4.02 14.96
C ASP A 296 21.04 4.74 13.61
N GLN A 297 22.01 5.65 13.55
CA GLN A 297 22.38 6.38 12.35
C GLN A 297 23.72 5.89 11.79
N GLU A 298 23.85 5.97 10.47
CA GLU A 298 25.11 5.68 9.75
C GLU A 298 26.13 6.81 9.95
N PHE A 299 25.66 8.05 9.89
CA PHE A 299 26.45 9.27 10.09
C PHE A 299 25.96 10.04 11.31
N LEU A 300 26.86 10.80 11.92
CA LEU A 300 26.68 11.26 13.29
C LEU A 300 26.40 10.06 14.20
N THR A 301 27.15 8.98 14.00
CA THR A 301 26.91 7.74 14.72
C THR A 301 27.61 7.74 16.08
N ILE A 302 27.12 6.89 16.98
CA ILE A 302 27.81 6.54 18.23
C ILE A 302 28.23 5.08 18.13
N PRO A 303 29.53 4.81 17.92
CA PRO A 303 30.04 3.44 17.97
C PRO A 303 29.71 2.76 19.29
N ARG A 304 29.35 1.47 19.26
CA ARG A 304 28.87 0.73 20.44
C ARG A 304 29.96 0.57 21.50
N ASP A 305 31.22 0.48 21.09
CA ASP A 305 32.39 0.44 21.97
C ASP A 305 32.62 1.78 22.72
N ARG A 306 31.98 2.88 22.29
CA ARG A 306 31.95 4.16 23.03
C ARG A 306 30.87 4.22 24.09
N ILE A 307 30.06 3.17 24.24
CA ILE A 307 28.96 3.16 25.21
C ILE A 307 29.35 2.33 26.43
N GLY A 308 29.10 2.88 27.60
CA GLY A 308 29.10 2.14 28.85
C GLY A 308 27.67 1.91 29.30
N VAL A 309 27.35 0.66 29.63
CA VAL A 309 26.04 0.25 30.13
C VAL A 309 26.23 -0.50 31.44
N ARG A 310 25.39 -0.17 32.41
CA ARG A 310 25.19 -0.95 33.63
C ARG A 310 23.71 -1.25 33.75
N ALA A 311 23.34 -2.49 33.49
CA ALA A 311 21.98 -2.98 33.61
C ALA A 311 21.85 -3.85 34.87
N ARG A 312 20.81 -3.62 35.67
CA ARG A 312 20.47 -4.44 36.84
C ARG A 312 19.21 -5.24 36.55
N GLY A 313 19.32 -6.57 36.57
CA GLY A 313 18.21 -7.49 36.30
C GLY A 313 17.86 -7.67 34.82
N VAL A 314 18.68 -7.12 33.91
CA VAL A 314 18.51 -7.22 32.46
C VAL A 314 19.86 -7.61 31.90
N ASP A 315 19.88 -8.56 30.97
CA ASP A 315 21.10 -8.93 30.28
C ASP A 315 21.35 -7.97 29.13
N TYR A 316 22.58 -7.50 28.98
CA TYR A 316 22.96 -6.56 27.93
C TYR A 316 24.02 -7.18 27.03
N ASP A 317 23.70 -7.29 25.74
CA ASP A 317 24.65 -7.67 24.70
C ASP A 317 25.29 -6.41 24.11
N ALA A 318 26.58 -6.22 24.40
CA ALA A 318 27.32 -5.05 23.95
C ALA A 318 27.57 -5.03 22.43
N SER A 319 27.55 -6.19 21.77
CA SER A 319 27.81 -6.30 20.33
C SER A 319 26.61 -5.85 19.50
N THR A 320 25.42 -6.29 19.89
CA THR A 320 24.16 -5.97 19.21
C THR A 320 23.46 -4.74 19.78
N GLY A 321 23.78 -4.38 21.03
CA GLY A 321 23.09 -3.33 21.77
C GLY A 321 21.72 -3.76 22.30
N LEU A 322 21.43 -5.07 22.36
CA LEU A 322 20.15 -5.60 22.84
C LEU A 322 20.14 -5.76 24.36
N LEU A 323 19.00 -5.41 24.95
CA LEU A 323 18.62 -5.67 26.32
C LEU A 323 17.64 -6.84 26.34
N LYS A 324 17.93 -7.88 27.11
CA LYS A 324 17.09 -9.07 27.24
C LYS A 324 16.50 -9.14 28.64
N PHE A 325 15.18 -9.13 28.72
CA PHE A 325 14.46 -9.32 29.97
C PHE A 325 14.24 -10.80 30.23
N SER A 326 14.30 -11.22 31.51
CA SER A 326 14.02 -12.59 31.90
C SER A 326 12.64 -13.04 31.39
N GLY A 327 12.54 -14.25 30.82
CA GLY A 327 11.25 -14.91 30.58
C GLY A 327 10.68 -15.63 31.81
N ASP A 328 11.52 -15.84 32.83
CA ASP A 328 11.13 -16.44 34.10
C ASP A 328 10.47 -15.38 34.99
N LEU A 329 9.14 -15.48 35.12
CA LEU A 329 8.29 -14.50 35.80
C LEU A 329 8.61 -14.39 37.29
N HIS A 330 8.97 -15.49 37.94
CA HIS A 330 9.35 -15.48 39.35
C HIS A 330 10.64 -14.69 39.59
N LYS A 331 11.59 -14.73 38.64
CA LYS A 331 12.80 -13.88 38.71
C LYS A 331 12.50 -12.40 38.54
N MET A 332 11.42 -12.06 37.84
CA MET A 332 10.99 -10.67 37.62
C MET A 332 10.18 -10.11 38.79
N GLN A 333 9.52 -10.96 39.57
CA GLN A 333 8.63 -10.56 40.66
C GLN A 333 9.37 -9.68 41.69
N GLY A 334 8.78 -8.53 42.03
CA GLY A 334 9.36 -7.57 42.97
C GLY A 334 10.64 -6.86 42.48
N LYS A 335 11.08 -7.09 41.23
CA LYS A 335 12.24 -6.41 40.67
C LYS A 335 11.86 -5.05 40.10
N GLN A 336 12.83 -4.14 40.14
CA GLN A 336 12.85 -2.93 39.33
C GLN A 336 14.12 -2.97 38.49
N TYR A 337 13.96 -2.94 37.17
CA TYR A 337 15.08 -2.88 36.25
C TYR A 337 15.66 -1.48 36.26
N GLU A 338 16.98 -1.40 36.33
CA GLU A 338 17.70 -0.13 36.26
C GLU A 338 18.75 -0.21 35.17
N ILE A 339 18.64 0.65 34.17
CA ILE A 339 19.56 0.74 33.05
C ILE A 339 20.23 2.10 33.14
N VAL A 340 21.54 2.09 33.42
CA VAL A 340 22.37 3.29 33.46
C VAL A 340 23.31 3.26 32.27
N VAL A 341 23.26 4.30 31.45
CA VAL A 341 24.05 4.42 30.22
C VAL A 341 24.87 5.69 30.26
N TRP A 342 26.10 5.62 29.78
CA TRP A 342 26.99 6.76 29.67
C TRP A 342 27.89 6.62 28.45
N TYR A 343 28.47 7.74 28.02
CA TYR A 343 29.49 7.73 26.99
C TYR A 343 30.86 7.46 27.62
N ARG A 344 31.64 6.50 27.10
CA ARG A 344 32.95 6.12 27.63
C ARG A 344 33.92 7.30 27.58
N GLY A 345 34.70 7.49 28.65
CA GLY A 345 35.49 8.71 28.86
C GLY A 345 34.70 9.89 29.45
N ARG A 346 33.37 9.79 29.60
CA ARG A 346 32.53 10.83 30.21
C ARG A 346 31.47 10.27 31.18
N LYS A 347 31.89 9.46 32.15
CA LYS A 347 31.01 8.81 33.16
C LYS A 347 30.11 9.78 33.96
N SER A 348 30.49 11.06 34.06
CA SER A 348 29.69 12.09 34.76
C SER A 348 28.41 12.46 34.01
N LYS A 349 28.31 12.18 32.71
CA LYS A 349 27.11 12.36 31.90
C LYS A 349 26.49 10.99 31.63
N LYS A 350 25.38 10.71 32.30
CA LYS A 350 24.68 9.43 32.22
C LYS A 350 23.18 9.64 32.14
N ALA A 351 22.51 8.79 31.37
CA ALA A 351 21.07 8.65 31.44
C ALA A 351 20.73 7.42 32.28
N LYS A 352 19.60 7.50 32.99
CA LYS A 352 19.13 6.44 33.88
C LYS A 352 17.66 6.18 33.59
N ILE A 353 17.33 4.93 33.29
CA ILE A 353 15.97 4.47 33.12
C ILE A 353 15.67 3.45 34.22
N LYS A 354 14.46 3.56 34.78
CA LYS A 354 13.91 2.56 35.67
C LYS A 354 12.64 2.00 35.03
N ILE A 355 12.54 0.68 34.98
CA ILE A 355 11.43 -0.02 34.31
C ILE A 355 10.89 -1.06 35.29
N ALA A 356 9.58 -1.08 35.49
CA ALA A 356 8.92 -2.14 36.24
C ALA A 356 8.52 -3.28 35.27
N PRO A 357 8.53 -4.55 35.70
CA PRO A 357 7.92 -5.63 34.92
C PRO A 357 6.45 -5.34 34.58
N ASP A 358 6.02 -5.76 33.40
CA ASP A 358 4.61 -5.88 33.03
C ASP A 358 4.21 -7.35 33.04
N PHE A 359 3.39 -7.75 34.02
CA PHE A 359 2.89 -9.12 34.09
C PHE A 359 1.59 -9.33 33.32
N VAL A 360 1.07 -8.30 32.66
CA VAL A 360 -0.19 -8.36 31.90
C VAL A 360 0.07 -8.27 30.40
N SER A 361 0.96 -7.40 29.96
CA SER A 361 1.38 -7.33 28.56
C SER A 361 2.09 -8.63 28.17
N GLY A 362 1.47 -9.39 27.27
CA GLY A 362 1.93 -10.72 26.85
C GLY A 362 1.04 -11.88 27.30
N LEU A 363 0.10 -11.64 28.21
CA LEU A 363 -0.92 -12.64 28.54
C LEU A 363 -1.85 -12.89 27.35
N PRO A 364 -2.34 -14.13 27.16
CA PRO A 364 -3.34 -14.46 26.15
C PRO A 364 -4.73 -13.98 26.59
N LEU A 365 -4.86 -12.66 26.81
CA LEU A 365 -6.12 -12.05 27.20
C LEU A 365 -7.13 -12.22 26.09
N MET A 366 -8.30 -12.71 26.45
CA MET A 366 -9.43 -12.86 25.57
C MET A 366 -9.90 -11.48 25.09
N SER A 367 -9.95 -11.30 23.77
CA SER A 367 -10.52 -10.10 23.13
C SER A 367 -12.01 -10.23 22.82
N GLN A 368 -12.56 -11.44 22.85
CA GLN A 368 -13.94 -11.73 22.52
C GLN A 368 -14.91 -11.16 23.57
N GLU A 369 -15.94 -10.45 23.11
CA GLU A 369 -16.95 -9.83 23.99
C GLU A 369 -18.20 -10.69 24.16
N GLU A 370 -18.39 -11.70 23.30
CA GLU A 370 -19.55 -12.58 23.38
C GLU A 370 -19.28 -14.02 22.99
N PHE A 371 -19.89 -14.98 23.69
CA PHE A 371 -20.00 -16.38 23.28
C PHE A 371 -21.46 -16.70 22.93
N ILE A 372 -21.73 -16.99 21.66
CA ILE A 372 -23.07 -17.38 21.21
C ILE A 372 -23.07 -18.83 20.77
N PHE A 373 -23.89 -19.64 21.45
CA PHE A 373 -24.13 -21.03 21.12
C PHE A 373 -25.54 -21.20 20.57
N ARG A 374 -25.68 -21.95 19.46
CA ARG A 374 -26.96 -22.13 18.77
C ARG A 374 -27.25 -23.61 18.51
N GLY A 375 -28.47 -24.02 18.78
CA GLY A 375 -29.04 -25.25 18.23
C GLY A 375 -29.22 -25.14 16.72
N ALA A 376 -29.12 -26.26 16.01
CA ALA A 376 -29.35 -26.28 14.57
C ALA A 376 -30.83 -26.03 14.26
N ASN A 377 -31.11 -25.30 13.18
CA ASN A 377 -32.49 -25.13 12.72
C ASN A 377 -33.05 -26.46 12.18
N GLY A 378 -34.36 -26.61 12.32
CA GLY A 378 -35.11 -27.66 11.68
C GLY A 378 -35.06 -27.53 10.16
N GLN A 379 -35.03 -28.66 9.47
CA GLN A 379 -35.12 -28.70 8.02
C GLN A 379 -36.55 -28.39 7.57
N ASN A 380 -36.68 -27.61 6.51
CA ASN A 380 -38.00 -27.37 5.92
C ASN A 380 -38.58 -28.66 5.35
N GLY A 381 -39.90 -28.76 5.46
CA GLY A 381 -40.69 -29.76 4.79
C GLY A 381 -40.53 -29.65 3.27
N ARG A 382 -40.44 -30.79 2.62
CA ARG A 382 -40.48 -30.90 1.17
C ARG A 382 -41.89 -30.56 0.67
N PRO A 383 -42.00 -29.81 -0.43
CA PRO A 383 -43.29 -29.59 -1.06
C PRO A 383 -43.88 -30.93 -1.52
N GLY A 384 -45.19 -30.99 -1.44
CA GLY A 384 -46.02 -32.00 -2.04
C GLY A 384 -45.88 -31.97 -3.56
N LYS A 385 -46.29 -33.06 -4.21
CA LYS A 385 -46.24 -33.18 -5.66
C LYS A 385 -47.60 -32.88 -6.23
N SER A 386 -47.64 -32.04 -7.26
CA SER A 386 -48.89 -31.80 -8.00
C SER A 386 -49.36 -33.09 -8.68
N THR A 387 -50.64 -33.17 -8.98
CA THR A 387 -51.25 -34.28 -9.71
C THR A 387 -50.54 -34.54 -11.04
N LYS A 388 -50.16 -33.46 -11.75
CA LYS A 388 -49.39 -33.49 -13.00
C LYS A 388 -48.02 -34.15 -12.85
N GLU A 389 -47.31 -33.84 -11.77
CA GLU A 389 -46.00 -34.45 -11.47
C GLU A 389 -46.15 -35.92 -11.08
N ILE A 390 -47.19 -36.27 -10.32
CA ILE A 390 -47.48 -37.66 -9.95
C ILE A 390 -47.79 -38.47 -11.21
N TYR A 391 -48.61 -37.94 -12.13
CA TYR A 391 -48.94 -38.57 -13.40
C TYR A 391 -47.70 -38.75 -14.30
N ALA A 392 -46.85 -37.73 -14.42
CA ALA A 392 -45.61 -37.81 -15.19
C ALA A 392 -44.63 -38.88 -14.64
N ILE A 393 -44.61 -39.08 -13.32
CA ILE A 393 -43.82 -40.15 -12.67
C ILE A 393 -44.46 -41.51 -12.92
N ALA A 394 -45.78 -41.63 -12.78
CA ALA A 394 -46.52 -42.87 -13.02
C ALA A 394 -46.37 -43.36 -14.47
N LYS A 395 -46.41 -42.44 -15.45
CA LYS A 395 -46.21 -42.74 -16.89
C LYS A 395 -44.79 -43.25 -17.22
N LYS A 396 -43.79 -42.84 -16.44
CA LYS A 396 -42.39 -43.31 -16.60
C LYS A 396 -42.11 -44.61 -15.84
N SER A 397 -42.97 -44.98 -14.89
CA SER A 397 -42.88 -46.25 -14.16
C SER A 397 -43.48 -47.37 -15.01
N SER A 398 -42.76 -48.47 -15.18
CA SER A 398 -43.11 -49.63 -16.03
C SER A 398 -44.40 -50.38 -15.63
N VAL A 399 -45.11 -49.92 -14.59
CA VAL A 399 -46.37 -50.49 -14.09
C VAL A 399 -47.58 -50.09 -14.96
N ALA A 400 -47.45 -49.08 -15.83
CA ALA A 400 -48.56 -48.56 -16.65
C ALA A 400 -48.77 -49.27 -18.01
N LYS A 401 -48.03 -50.34 -18.33
CA LYS A 401 -48.28 -51.14 -19.55
C LYS A 401 -49.33 -52.22 -19.26
N GLY A 402 -50.60 -51.82 -19.15
CA GLY A 402 -51.74 -52.76 -19.21
C GLY A 402 -52.88 -52.53 -18.20
N GLY A 403 -52.71 -51.66 -17.21
CA GLY A 403 -53.76 -51.31 -16.24
C GLY A 403 -54.14 -49.84 -16.35
N LYS A 404 -55.45 -49.55 -16.50
CA LYS A 404 -56.00 -48.18 -16.45
C LYS A 404 -55.55 -47.52 -15.13
N ILE A 405 -54.84 -46.40 -15.23
CA ILE A 405 -54.43 -45.59 -14.06
C ILE A 405 -55.66 -44.86 -13.56
N PHE A 406 -56.49 -45.53 -12.75
CA PHE A 406 -57.59 -44.90 -12.02
C PHE A 406 -57.08 -44.53 -10.62
N ASN A 407 -57.36 -43.31 -10.17
CA ASN A 407 -56.99 -42.69 -8.89
C ASN A 407 -55.62 -41.99 -8.85
N VAL A 408 -55.45 -40.91 -9.62
CA VAL A 408 -54.47 -39.85 -9.29
C VAL A 408 -55.25 -38.57 -9.05
N ASP A 409 -56.19 -38.60 -8.12
CA ASP A 409 -57.23 -37.57 -8.04
C ASP A 409 -56.93 -36.48 -7.01
N VAL A 410 -55.78 -36.56 -6.32
CA VAL A 410 -55.39 -35.61 -5.26
C VAL A 410 -53.91 -35.27 -5.37
N GLY A 411 -53.58 -33.98 -5.27
CA GLY A 411 -52.19 -33.53 -5.11
C GLY A 411 -51.60 -34.10 -3.81
N LYS A 412 -50.33 -34.51 -3.81
CA LYS A 412 -49.72 -35.09 -2.59
C LYS A 412 -49.49 -33.99 -1.56
N ASP A 413 -49.73 -34.30 -0.29
CA ASP A 413 -49.46 -33.40 0.83
C ASP A 413 -47.98 -32.98 0.90
N GLY A 414 -47.76 -31.74 1.38
CA GLY A 414 -46.45 -31.27 1.79
C GLY A 414 -46.02 -32.00 3.06
N SER A 415 -44.72 -32.31 3.16
CA SER A 415 -44.19 -32.90 4.40
C SER A 415 -43.98 -31.83 5.48
N ASP A 416 -44.00 -32.25 6.73
CA ASP A 416 -43.78 -31.37 7.87
C ASP A 416 -42.35 -30.81 7.91
N GLY A 417 -42.22 -29.60 8.43
CA GLY A 417 -40.93 -29.05 8.84
C GLY A 417 -40.43 -29.77 10.09
N ALA A 418 -39.13 -30.08 10.12
CA ALA A 418 -38.52 -30.68 11.30
C ALA A 418 -38.39 -29.66 12.44
N ASP A 419 -38.35 -30.14 13.67
CA ASP A 419 -38.12 -29.30 14.83
C ASP A 419 -36.68 -28.75 14.86
N GLY A 420 -36.52 -27.54 15.40
CA GLY A 420 -35.23 -26.98 15.72
C GLY A 420 -34.59 -27.69 16.91
N LEU A 421 -33.28 -27.89 16.88
CA LEU A 421 -32.55 -28.50 18.00
C LEU A 421 -32.45 -27.54 19.18
N HIS A 422 -32.44 -28.09 20.39
CA HIS A 422 -32.19 -27.33 21.61
C HIS A 422 -30.82 -26.64 21.59
N GLY A 423 -30.75 -25.46 22.22
CA GLY A 423 -29.48 -24.82 22.51
C GLY A 423 -28.66 -25.66 23.50
N PRO A 424 -27.33 -25.68 23.40
CA PRO A 424 -26.52 -26.48 24.30
C PRO A 424 -26.53 -25.88 25.71
N SER A 425 -26.57 -26.73 26.73
CA SER A 425 -26.34 -26.27 28.11
C SER A 425 -24.88 -25.88 28.31
N ILE A 426 -24.65 -24.77 29.02
CA ILE A 426 -23.34 -24.16 29.26
C ILE A 426 -23.12 -24.07 30.77
N THR A 427 -21.94 -24.48 31.22
CA THR A 427 -21.44 -24.24 32.58
C THR A 427 -20.21 -23.34 32.48
N ILE A 428 -20.21 -22.26 33.23
CA ILE A 428 -19.08 -21.33 33.36
C ILE A 428 -18.63 -21.36 34.81
N ARG A 429 -17.34 -21.60 35.02
CA ARG A 429 -16.68 -21.40 36.32
C ARG A 429 -15.72 -20.24 36.18
N ALA A 430 -15.82 -19.22 37.02
CA ALA A 430 -15.00 -18.02 36.91
C ALA A 430 -14.41 -17.62 38.27
N GLN A 431 -13.12 -17.29 38.26
CA GLN A 431 -12.34 -16.94 39.44
C GLN A 431 -11.71 -15.57 39.26
N GLU A 432 -11.82 -14.72 40.29
CA GLU A 432 -10.95 -13.55 40.38
C GLU A 432 -9.53 -13.98 40.73
N VAL A 433 -8.57 -13.47 40.00
CA VAL A 433 -7.17 -13.64 40.32
C VAL A 433 -6.42 -12.32 40.15
N ARG A 434 -5.16 -12.28 40.58
CA ARG A 434 -4.31 -11.10 40.41
C ARG A 434 -3.08 -11.44 39.58
N SER A 435 -2.58 -10.44 38.85
CA SER A 435 -1.26 -10.51 38.24
C SER A 435 -0.20 -10.83 39.29
N LEU A 436 0.97 -11.32 38.85
CA LEU A 436 2.05 -11.75 39.76
C LEU A 436 2.57 -10.63 40.70
N ASP A 437 2.37 -9.35 40.34
CA ASP A 437 2.70 -8.20 41.20
C ASP A 437 1.54 -7.75 42.11
N GLY A 438 0.39 -8.43 42.05
CA GLY A 438 -0.82 -8.14 42.83
C GLY A 438 -1.59 -6.90 42.37
N LYS A 439 -1.14 -6.17 41.35
CA LYS A 439 -1.69 -4.85 40.99
C LYS A 439 -2.88 -4.90 40.05
N LYS A 440 -2.95 -5.88 39.15
CA LYS A 440 -4.00 -6.00 38.15
C LYS A 440 -4.94 -7.14 38.52
N ARG A 441 -6.24 -6.87 38.42
CA ARG A 441 -7.30 -7.86 38.63
C ARG A 441 -7.60 -8.53 37.30
N LEU A 442 -7.63 -9.84 37.30
CA LEU A 442 -7.91 -10.67 36.14
C LEU A 442 -9.03 -11.66 36.48
N ILE A 443 -9.66 -12.20 35.45
CA ILE A 443 -10.70 -13.22 35.56
C ILE A 443 -10.23 -14.43 34.77
N VAL A 444 -10.02 -15.55 35.45
CA VAL A 444 -9.80 -16.85 34.81
C VAL A 444 -11.15 -17.54 34.73
N MET A 445 -11.50 -18.04 33.56
CA MET A 445 -12.78 -18.70 33.36
C MET A 445 -12.64 -19.98 32.57
N GLU A 446 -13.40 -20.97 32.99
CA GLU A 446 -13.62 -22.20 32.28
C GLU A 446 -15.03 -22.20 31.71
N VAL A 447 -15.16 -22.44 30.41
CA VAL A 447 -16.44 -22.53 29.71
C VAL A 447 -16.60 -23.94 29.16
N ALA A 448 -17.56 -24.67 29.69
CA ALA A 448 -17.92 -26.03 29.25
C ALA A 448 -19.32 -26.01 28.62
N ALA A 449 -19.42 -26.45 27.37
CA ALA A 449 -20.69 -26.64 26.68
C ALA A 449 -20.96 -28.14 26.51
N HIS A 450 -22.22 -28.56 26.54
CA HIS A 450 -22.60 -29.97 26.43
C HIS A 450 -21.92 -30.67 25.23
N LYS A 451 -21.28 -31.81 25.48
CA LYS A 451 -20.51 -32.62 24.50
C LYS A 451 -19.29 -31.92 23.88
N LYS A 452 -18.82 -30.81 24.45
CA LYS A 452 -17.57 -30.14 24.06
C LYS A 452 -16.58 -30.13 25.22
N PRO A 453 -15.27 -30.26 24.96
CA PRO A 453 -14.27 -30.09 26.00
C PRO A 453 -14.34 -28.67 26.57
N ALA A 454 -14.06 -28.55 27.87
CA ALA A 454 -13.95 -27.26 28.54
C ALA A 454 -12.82 -26.43 27.92
N LYS A 455 -13.01 -25.11 27.86
CA LYS A 455 -12.01 -24.16 27.38
C LYS A 455 -11.71 -23.14 28.46
N TYR A 456 -10.44 -22.80 28.61
CA TYR A 456 -9.97 -21.81 29.58
C TYR A 456 -9.69 -20.48 28.88
N TYR A 457 -10.08 -19.40 29.53
CA TYR A 457 -9.87 -18.04 29.05
C TYR A 457 -9.41 -17.16 30.19
N LEU A 458 -8.63 -16.14 29.85
CA LEU A 458 -8.17 -15.11 30.76
C LEU A 458 -8.69 -13.76 30.29
N ARG A 459 -9.31 -12.99 31.18
CA ARG A 459 -9.89 -11.66 30.87
C ARG A 459 -9.35 -10.63 31.86
N SER A 460 -9.20 -9.39 31.42
CA SER A 460 -8.97 -8.28 32.35
C SER A 460 -10.28 -7.91 33.06
N TRP A 461 -10.20 -7.60 34.35
CA TRP A 461 -11.36 -7.13 35.12
C TRP A 461 -12.01 -5.88 34.52
N ASP A 462 -11.21 -5.01 33.90
CA ASP A 462 -11.64 -3.70 33.41
C ASP A 462 -12.29 -3.76 32.02
N GLN A 463 -12.37 -4.94 31.39
CA GLN A 463 -13.07 -5.11 30.12
C GLN A 463 -14.60 -5.05 30.32
N PRO A 464 -15.38 -4.74 29.26
CA PRO A 464 -16.85 -4.77 29.32
C PRO A 464 -17.40 -6.12 29.83
N ALA A 465 -18.66 -6.22 30.21
CA ALA A 465 -19.23 -7.52 30.61
C ALA A 465 -19.23 -8.51 29.43
N LEU A 466 -18.81 -9.76 29.67
CA LEU A 466 -18.82 -10.83 28.68
C LEU A 466 -20.24 -11.35 28.49
N ARG A 467 -20.76 -11.26 27.27
CA ARG A 467 -22.07 -11.81 26.94
C ARG A 467 -21.97 -13.30 26.64
N ILE A 468 -22.79 -14.13 27.27
CA ILE A 468 -22.84 -15.57 27.01
C ILE A 468 -24.28 -15.96 26.74
N ALA A 469 -24.52 -16.50 25.54
CA ALA A 469 -25.83 -16.80 25.04
C ALA A 469 -25.97 -18.24 24.57
N SER A 470 -27.09 -18.88 24.93
CA SER A 470 -27.49 -20.20 24.39
C SER A 470 -28.88 -20.15 23.80
N TYR A 471 -28.97 -20.34 22.49
CA TYR A 471 -30.21 -20.24 21.74
C TYR A 471 -30.62 -21.57 21.13
N GLY A 472 -31.91 -21.89 21.18
CA GLY A 472 -32.45 -22.99 20.39
C GLY A 472 -32.53 -22.66 18.91
N GLY A 473 -32.49 -23.70 18.08
CA GLY A 473 -32.69 -23.61 16.64
C GLY A 473 -34.15 -23.32 16.30
N ASN A 474 -34.40 -22.63 15.20
CA ASN A 474 -35.77 -22.39 14.74
C ASN A 474 -36.36 -23.67 14.16
N GLY A 475 -37.68 -23.85 14.25
CA GLY A 475 -38.39 -24.91 13.55
C GLY A 475 -38.36 -24.71 12.04
N GLY A 476 -38.37 -25.81 11.29
CA GLY A 476 -38.46 -25.80 9.83
C GLY A 476 -39.85 -25.40 9.35
N ILE A 477 -39.93 -24.77 8.19
CA ILE A 477 -41.21 -24.41 7.56
C ILE A 477 -41.85 -25.67 6.99
N GLY A 478 -43.17 -25.85 7.16
CA GLY A 478 -43.92 -26.94 6.55
C GLY A 478 -43.94 -26.86 5.02
N GLY A 479 -43.89 -28.02 4.35
CA GLY A 479 -43.92 -28.09 2.90
C GLY A 479 -45.28 -27.66 2.34
N ARG A 480 -45.31 -27.00 1.19
CA ARG A 480 -46.58 -26.67 0.53
C ARG A 480 -47.24 -27.94 -0.02
N GLY A 481 -48.55 -28.09 0.09
CA GLY A 481 -49.30 -29.16 -0.54
C GLY A 481 -49.24 -29.10 -2.07
N GLY A 482 -49.24 -30.25 -2.73
CA GLY A 482 -49.25 -30.33 -4.18
C GLY A 482 -50.62 -29.93 -4.75
N ASP A 483 -50.62 -29.22 -5.87
CA ASP A 483 -51.88 -28.80 -6.49
C ASP A 483 -52.63 -30.01 -7.11
N GLY A 484 -53.97 -30.00 -7.01
CA GLY A 484 -54.87 -30.91 -7.70
C GLY A 484 -54.90 -30.62 -9.22
N SER A 485 -55.27 -31.60 -10.04
CA SER A 485 -55.50 -31.36 -11.47
C SER A 485 -56.74 -30.49 -11.67
N ARG A 486 -56.75 -29.66 -12.72
CA ARG A 486 -58.01 -29.09 -13.21
C ARG A 486 -58.74 -30.19 -14.01
N GLY A 487 -60.05 -30.33 -13.80
CA GLY A 487 -60.82 -31.48 -14.34
C GLY A 487 -60.86 -31.59 -15.86
N ASP A 488 -60.41 -30.55 -16.56
CA ASP A 488 -60.26 -30.40 -18.01
C ASP A 488 -58.91 -30.92 -18.56
N GLU A 489 -57.93 -31.26 -17.72
CA GLU A 489 -56.62 -31.81 -18.17
C GLU A 489 -56.62 -33.33 -18.36
N ASN A 490 -57.69 -34.04 -18.00
CA ASN A 490 -57.89 -35.46 -18.29
C ASN A 490 -58.78 -35.63 -19.54
N VAL A 491 -58.23 -35.30 -20.71
CA VAL A 491 -58.87 -35.62 -21.99
C VAL A 491 -58.78 -37.14 -22.17
N TYR A 492 -59.90 -37.83 -21.93
CA TYR A 492 -60.10 -39.20 -22.38
C TYR A 492 -60.26 -39.16 -23.91
N ASP A 493 -59.30 -39.70 -24.65
CA ASP A 493 -59.36 -39.83 -26.13
C ASP A 493 -60.29 -40.98 -26.61
N ASP A 494 -61.12 -41.55 -25.73
CA ASP A 494 -62.06 -42.63 -26.08
C ASP A 494 -63.50 -42.09 -26.16
N GLU A 495 -64.10 -42.16 -27.36
CA GLU A 495 -65.44 -41.63 -27.70
C GLU A 495 -66.63 -42.37 -27.03
N ASP A 496 -66.41 -43.39 -26.21
CA ASP A 496 -67.46 -44.28 -25.66
C ASP A 496 -67.61 -44.25 -24.12
N ALA A 497 -67.09 -43.22 -23.43
CA ALA A 497 -67.24 -43.12 -21.98
C ALA A 497 -68.62 -42.53 -21.58
N MET A 498 -69.46 -43.38 -20.96
CA MET A 498 -70.63 -42.97 -20.16
C MET A 498 -70.32 -41.74 -19.28
N GLU A 499 -71.29 -40.83 -19.15
CA GLU A 499 -71.24 -39.65 -18.27
C GLU A 499 -70.57 -39.98 -16.92
N PRO A 500 -69.33 -39.55 -16.68
CA PRO A 500 -68.71 -39.73 -15.38
C PRO A 500 -69.26 -38.65 -14.45
N GLU A 501 -69.70 -39.05 -13.25
CA GLU A 501 -69.75 -38.12 -12.12
C GLU A 501 -68.38 -37.46 -12.02
N THR A 502 -68.26 -36.17 -12.33
CA THR A 502 -66.98 -35.47 -12.38
C THR A 502 -66.30 -35.57 -11.02
N PRO A 503 -65.17 -36.29 -10.88
CA PRO A 503 -64.49 -36.38 -9.61
C PRO A 503 -63.96 -35.01 -9.22
N ILE A 504 -64.15 -34.64 -7.95
CA ILE A 504 -63.62 -33.40 -7.39
C ILE A 504 -62.13 -33.61 -7.13
N TYR A 505 -61.28 -32.80 -7.76
CA TYR A 505 -59.83 -32.91 -7.62
C TYR A 505 -59.32 -31.96 -6.53
N HIS A 506 -58.92 -32.53 -5.40
CA HIS A 506 -58.45 -31.77 -4.25
C HIS A 506 -56.94 -31.50 -4.33
N GLY A 507 -56.53 -30.29 -3.94
CA GLY A 507 -55.13 -30.03 -3.64
C GLY A 507 -54.69 -30.78 -2.37
N GLY A 508 -53.44 -31.20 -2.31
CA GLY A 508 -52.83 -31.78 -1.11
C GLY A 508 -52.76 -30.74 0.01
N ASN A 509 -52.75 -31.21 1.26
CA ASN A 509 -52.58 -30.36 2.43
C ASN A 509 -51.14 -29.82 2.50
N GLY A 510 -50.96 -28.62 3.06
CA GLY A 510 -49.63 -28.16 3.45
C GLY A 510 -49.15 -28.93 4.67
N GLY A 511 -47.84 -29.16 4.83
CA GLY A 511 -47.28 -29.78 6.02
C GLY A 511 -47.26 -28.83 7.21
N HIS A 512 -47.16 -29.38 8.41
CA HIS A 512 -46.99 -28.64 9.65
C HIS A 512 -45.65 -27.91 9.72
N GLY A 513 -45.62 -26.76 10.38
CA GLY A 513 -44.37 -26.11 10.75
C GLY A 513 -43.71 -26.85 11.93
N GLY A 514 -42.39 -27.01 11.88
CA GLY A 514 -41.62 -27.58 12.99
C GLY A 514 -41.62 -26.66 14.21
N LYS A 515 -41.46 -27.23 15.40
CA LYS A 515 -41.32 -26.49 16.65
C LYS A 515 -39.94 -25.86 16.77
N GLY A 516 -39.85 -24.69 17.40
CA GLY A 516 -38.58 -24.11 17.80
C GLY A 516 -37.94 -24.90 18.95
N GLY A 517 -36.63 -25.12 18.88
CA GLY A 517 -35.91 -25.76 19.98
C GLY A 517 -35.82 -24.85 21.21
N ASN A 518 -35.89 -25.41 22.41
CA ASN A 518 -35.65 -24.67 23.65
C ASN A 518 -34.24 -24.05 23.71
N GLY A 519 -34.10 -22.92 24.41
CA GLY A 519 -32.80 -22.35 24.77
C GLY A 519 -32.04 -23.27 25.71
N GLY A 520 -30.71 -23.29 25.61
CA GLY A 520 -29.89 -24.08 26.53
C GLY A 520 -29.84 -23.46 27.92
N GLY A 521 -29.67 -24.29 28.95
CA GLY A 521 -29.46 -23.80 30.30
C GLY A 521 -28.08 -23.19 30.46
N ILE A 522 -27.95 -22.12 31.26
CA ILE A 522 -26.66 -21.47 31.54
C ILE A 522 -26.44 -21.46 33.05
N THR A 523 -25.38 -22.09 33.50
CA THR A 523 -24.94 -22.07 34.91
C THR A 523 -23.65 -21.27 35.02
N LEU A 524 -23.65 -20.21 35.83
CA LEU A 524 -22.48 -19.41 36.15
C LEU A 524 -22.11 -19.60 37.63
N LEU A 525 -20.95 -20.18 37.87
CA LEU A 525 -20.35 -20.37 39.18
C LEU A 525 -19.19 -19.38 39.32
N VAL A 526 -19.26 -18.50 40.32
CA VAL A 526 -18.23 -17.46 40.54
C VAL A 526 -17.55 -17.62 41.89
N SER A 527 -16.27 -17.27 41.96
CA SER A 527 -15.52 -17.29 43.22
C SER A 527 -16.00 -16.24 44.24
N ASN A 528 -16.61 -15.14 43.77
CA ASN A 528 -17.19 -14.10 44.61
C ASN A 528 -18.34 -13.37 43.89
N GLU A 529 -19.21 -12.70 44.66
CA GLU A 529 -20.41 -12.04 44.13
C GLU A 529 -20.08 -10.87 43.18
N ALA A 530 -18.96 -10.17 43.37
CA ALA A 530 -18.59 -9.05 42.51
C ALA A 530 -18.33 -9.48 41.06
N LEU A 531 -17.90 -10.73 40.83
CA LEU A 531 -17.69 -11.28 39.49
C LEU A 531 -18.96 -11.35 38.65
N VAL A 532 -20.13 -11.44 39.25
CA VAL A 532 -21.40 -11.58 38.52
C VAL A 532 -21.58 -10.44 37.52
N LYS A 533 -21.12 -9.22 37.88
CA LYS A 533 -21.21 -8.02 37.03
C LYS A 533 -20.34 -8.09 35.77
N ALA A 534 -19.37 -9.01 35.72
CA ALA A 534 -18.52 -9.21 34.55
C ALA A 534 -19.21 -10.06 33.46
N PHE A 535 -20.44 -10.52 33.65
CA PHE A 535 -21.15 -11.39 32.71
C PHE A 535 -22.58 -10.90 32.39
N ILE A 536 -23.00 -11.10 31.15
CA ILE A 536 -24.38 -10.93 30.69
C ILE A 536 -24.84 -12.29 30.14
N LEU A 537 -25.81 -12.92 30.80
CA LEU A 537 -26.27 -14.27 30.44
C LEU A 537 -27.61 -14.20 29.71
N GLU A 538 -27.73 -14.89 28.58
CA GLU A 538 -28.95 -14.92 27.78
C GLU A 538 -29.32 -16.34 27.35
N SER A 539 -30.56 -16.75 27.59
CA SER A 539 -31.11 -17.97 27.02
C SER A 539 -32.39 -17.66 26.27
N ARG A 540 -32.56 -18.24 25.08
CA ARG A 540 -33.76 -18.02 24.27
C ARG A 540 -34.12 -19.25 23.47
N GLY A 541 -35.40 -19.61 23.48
CA GLY A 541 -35.93 -20.58 22.54
C GLY A 541 -35.90 -20.08 21.09
N GLY A 542 -35.79 -21.05 20.19
CA GLY A 542 -35.92 -20.87 18.75
C GLY A 542 -37.34 -20.47 18.37
N LYS A 543 -37.47 -19.82 17.22
CA LYS A 543 -38.78 -19.46 16.66
C LYS A 543 -39.49 -20.71 16.15
N THR A 544 -40.81 -20.67 16.16
CA THR A 544 -41.63 -21.65 15.46
C THR A 544 -41.38 -21.59 13.95
N GLY A 545 -41.53 -22.74 13.29
CA GLY A 545 -41.60 -22.84 11.83
C GLY A 545 -42.99 -22.50 11.33
N ASP A 546 -43.05 -21.78 10.20
CA ASP A 546 -44.32 -21.45 9.56
C ASP A 546 -44.98 -22.70 8.98
N LYS A 547 -46.32 -22.70 8.96
CA LYS A 547 -47.12 -23.74 8.31
C LYS A 547 -46.93 -23.75 6.79
N GLY A 548 -47.03 -24.94 6.19
CA GLY A 548 -47.14 -25.10 4.75
C GLY A 548 -48.50 -24.62 4.23
N ALA A 549 -48.50 -23.95 3.09
CA ALA A 549 -49.75 -23.63 2.39
C ALA A 549 -50.38 -24.90 1.80
N GLY A 550 -51.70 -24.97 1.77
CA GLY A 550 -52.40 -26.01 1.01
C GLY A 550 -52.15 -25.87 -0.50
N GLY A 551 -52.23 -26.99 -1.21
CA GLY A 551 -52.30 -27.03 -2.66
C GLY A 551 -53.65 -26.52 -3.16
N LEU A 552 -53.67 -25.94 -4.34
CA LEU A 552 -54.89 -25.50 -5.01
C LEU A 552 -55.56 -26.72 -5.67
N GLY A 553 -56.86 -26.93 -5.43
CA GLY A 553 -57.69 -27.88 -6.20
C GLY A 553 -58.82 -27.14 -6.92
N VAL A 554 -59.65 -27.85 -7.67
CA VAL A 554 -60.85 -27.30 -8.32
C VAL A 554 -62.08 -28.12 -7.90
N ASP A 555 -63.00 -27.46 -7.20
CA ASP A 555 -64.30 -27.99 -6.82
C ASP A 555 -65.29 -27.72 -7.96
N VAL A 556 -65.52 -28.72 -8.80
CA VAL A 556 -66.44 -28.64 -9.96
C VAL A 556 -67.87 -28.95 -9.52
N SER A 557 -68.32 -28.47 -8.35
CA SER A 557 -69.69 -28.71 -7.89
C SER A 557 -70.76 -27.83 -8.58
N GLY A 558 -70.46 -27.23 -9.74
CA GLY A 558 -71.39 -26.40 -10.50
C GLY A 558 -72.03 -27.21 -11.62
N LYS A 559 -73.35 -27.46 -11.55
CA LYS A 559 -74.12 -27.86 -12.73
C LYS A 559 -73.81 -26.87 -13.85
N SER A 560 -73.36 -27.37 -14.99
CA SER A 560 -73.11 -26.56 -16.19
C SER A 560 -74.42 -25.90 -16.62
N GLU A 561 -74.57 -24.60 -16.39
CA GLU A 561 -75.61 -23.81 -17.05
C GLU A 561 -75.16 -23.52 -18.48
N GLY A 562 -75.50 -24.42 -19.41
CA GLY A 562 -75.39 -24.21 -20.85
C GLY A 562 -74.11 -24.74 -21.52
N ALA A 563 -74.30 -25.43 -22.64
CA ALA A 563 -73.23 -25.87 -23.52
C ALA A 563 -72.41 -24.66 -24.02
N GLY A 564 -71.18 -24.52 -23.52
CA GLY A 564 -70.21 -23.52 -23.99
C GLY A 564 -69.54 -22.66 -22.91
N GLN A 565 -69.95 -22.72 -21.64
CA GLN A 565 -69.23 -22.05 -20.55
C GLN A 565 -68.43 -23.04 -19.70
N LEU A 566 -67.14 -22.77 -19.54
CA LEU A 566 -66.26 -23.51 -18.64
C LEU A 566 -66.80 -23.37 -17.20
N PRO A 567 -67.01 -24.48 -16.45
CA PRO A 567 -67.48 -24.40 -15.07
C PRO A 567 -66.47 -23.62 -14.23
N THR A 568 -66.92 -22.50 -13.65
CA THR A 568 -66.14 -21.73 -12.67
C THR A 568 -66.29 -22.36 -11.29
N GLY A 569 -65.71 -23.55 -11.14
CA GLY A 569 -65.63 -24.24 -9.85
C GLY A 569 -64.88 -23.41 -8.81
N LYS A 570 -65.35 -23.40 -7.55
CA LYS A 570 -64.57 -22.82 -6.43
C LYS A 570 -63.33 -23.70 -6.22
N PRO A 571 -62.16 -23.17 -5.85
CA PRO A 571 -61.00 -24.03 -5.66
C PRO A 571 -61.20 -24.99 -4.46
N GLY A 572 -61.13 -26.30 -4.69
CA GLY A 572 -61.06 -27.33 -3.65
C GLY A 572 -59.69 -27.33 -2.99
N ALA A 573 -59.38 -26.28 -2.24
CA ALA A 573 -58.06 -26.07 -1.65
C ALA A 573 -57.74 -27.12 -0.57
N GLY A 574 -56.53 -27.67 -0.62
CA GLY A 574 -55.97 -28.43 0.48
C GLY A 574 -55.90 -27.58 1.75
N ARG A 575 -55.95 -28.24 2.91
CA ARG A 575 -55.91 -27.54 4.20
C ARG A 575 -54.53 -26.94 4.42
N THR A 576 -54.49 -25.71 4.93
CA THR A 576 -53.26 -25.11 5.47
C THR A 576 -53.14 -25.57 6.92
N ASP A 577 -52.05 -26.26 7.25
CA ASP A 577 -51.88 -26.89 8.55
C ASP A 577 -51.42 -25.94 9.66
N VAL A 578 -51.14 -26.43 10.87
CA VAL A 578 -50.76 -25.59 12.02
C VAL A 578 -49.24 -25.31 12.00
N GLY A 579 -48.84 -24.10 12.39
CA GLY A 579 -47.42 -23.81 12.66
C GLY A 579 -46.96 -24.49 13.95
N GLY A 580 -45.64 -24.61 14.14
CA GLY A 580 -45.11 -25.20 15.37
C GLY A 580 -45.27 -24.29 16.59
N ASP A 581 -44.78 -24.74 17.74
CA ASP A 581 -44.64 -23.91 18.94
C ASP A 581 -43.27 -23.22 18.97
N ARG A 582 -43.19 -22.07 19.65
CA ARG A 582 -41.90 -21.45 19.97
C ARG A 582 -41.22 -22.27 21.07
N GLY A 583 -39.89 -22.41 20.99
CA GLY A 583 -39.14 -23.05 22.07
C GLY A 583 -39.14 -22.22 23.36
N ASP A 584 -38.98 -22.90 24.49
CA ASP A 584 -38.89 -22.29 25.80
C ASP A 584 -37.54 -21.63 26.07
N VAL A 585 -37.51 -20.72 27.04
CA VAL A 585 -36.26 -20.15 27.57
C VAL A 585 -35.58 -21.18 28.47
N GLY A 586 -34.28 -21.40 28.29
CA GLY A 586 -33.51 -22.27 29.16
C GLY A 586 -33.24 -21.62 30.52
N LYS A 587 -33.10 -22.45 31.57
CA LYS A 587 -32.85 -21.99 32.92
C LYS A 587 -31.47 -21.31 33.03
N ILE A 588 -31.44 -20.11 33.59
CA ILE A 588 -30.20 -19.41 33.96
C ILE A 588 -30.05 -19.50 35.47
N SER A 589 -28.88 -19.95 35.94
CA SER A 589 -28.54 -19.99 37.36
C SER A 589 -27.18 -19.35 37.61
N VAL A 590 -27.10 -18.49 38.62
CA VAL A 590 -25.88 -17.82 39.06
C VAL A 590 -25.71 -18.10 40.54
N SER A 591 -24.53 -18.58 40.94
CA SER A 591 -24.21 -18.81 42.35
C SER A 591 -22.73 -18.55 42.63
N VAL A 592 -22.45 -18.15 43.88
CA VAL A 592 -21.09 -18.16 44.42
C VAL A 592 -20.79 -19.59 44.86
N ASP A 593 -19.68 -20.15 44.40
CA ASP A 593 -19.37 -21.57 44.60
C ASP A 593 -17.86 -21.78 44.79
N GLU A 594 -17.47 -22.57 45.80
CA GLU A 594 -16.07 -22.84 46.12
C GLU A 594 -15.34 -23.58 45.00
N SER A 595 -16.04 -24.40 44.21
CA SER A 595 -15.46 -25.10 43.05
C SER A 595 -14.96 -24.14 41.96
N ALA A 596 -15.42 -22.88 41.96
CA ALA A 596 -14.88 -21.85 41.08
C ALA A 596 -13.45 -21.44 41.49
N ASN A 597 -13.02 -21.66 42.73
CA ASN A 597 -11.65 -21.37 43.17
C ASN A 597 -10.62 -22.38 42.64
N GLU A 598 -11.06 -23.52 42.13
CA GLU A 598 -10.18 -24.53 41.55
C GLU A 598 -9.84 -24.26 40.07
N VAL A 599 -10.51 -23.30 39.44
CA VAL A 599 -10.38 -23.03 37.99
C VAL A 599 -8.93 -22.70 37.63
N ILE A 600 -8.22 -21.91 38.45
CA ILE A 600 -6.81 -21.59 38.20
C ILE A 600 -5.89 -22.82 38.26
N HIS A 601 -6.19 -23.78 39.14
CA HIS A 601 -5.39 -25.00 39.28
C HIS A 601 -5.62 -25.99 38.14
N GLN A 602 -6.78 -25.92 37.49
CA GLN A 602 -7.14 -26.74 36.33
C GLN A 602 -6.74 -26.06 35.00
N ALA A 603 -6.46 -24.76 35.02
CA ALA A 603 -6.05 -24.01 33.83
C ALA A 603 -4.68 -24.48 33.29
N PRO A 604 -4.47 -24.43 31.95
CA PRO A 604 -3.17 -24.70 31.35
C PRO A 604 -2.06 -23.85 31.97
N LYS A 605 -0.82 -24.38 31.99
CA LYS A 605 0.37 -23.69 32.53
C LYS A 605 0.61 -22.31 31.91
N GLU A 606 0.19 -22.13 30.66
CA GLU A 606 0.25 -20.85 29.92
C GLU A 606 -0.61 -19.75 30.56
N ILE A 607 -1.66 -20.10 31.31
CA ILE A 607 -2.51 -19.18 32.06
C ILE A 607 -2.08 -19.17 33.53
N SER A 608 -1.91 -20.35 34.15
CA SER A 608 -1.65 -20.45 35.58
C SER A 608 -0.25 -20.01 35.99
N GLY A 609 0.75 -20.08 35.10
CA GLY A 609 2.12 -19.63 35.39
C GLY A 609 2.27 -18.12 35.59
N TRP A 610 1.26 -17.32 35.23
CA TRP A 610 1.34 -15.85 35.26
C TRP A 610 0.62 -15.19 36.43
N ILE A 611 0.02 -16.00 37.28
CA ILE A 611 -1.05 -15.59 38.19
C ILE A 611 -0.71 -16.11 39.59
N LEU A 612 -0.98 -15.29 40.62
CA LEU A 612 -0.81 -15.66 42.03
C LEU A 612 -2.00 -16.45 42.57
#